data_AF-A0A835XLM1-F1
#
_entry.id   AF-A0A835XLM1-F1
#
_cell.length_a   1.000
_cell.length_b   1.000
_cell.length_c   1.000
_cell.angle_alpha   90.00
_cell.angle_beta   90.00
_cell.angle_gamma   90.00
#
_symmetry.space_group_name_H-M   'P 1'
#
loop_
_entity.id
_entity.type
_entity.pdbx_description
1 polymer ?
#
loop_
_entity_poly.entity_id
_entity_poly.type
_entity_poly.pdbx_seq_one_letter_code
_entity_poly.pdbx_strand_id
1 'polypeptide(L)'
;MITNLATGESFDTAAPGVEPLEVVGRLVQEDICILAAGEGGHQRLLGGVVCFPAHWSVLEKLGKILPDIHDPVPRWRSDAAGPARAFLSALRPEQPFIRWNWTLMPTAELHLSNFYEPPPAPHAAAPEDVSGIERLHLRLERQYFHRLPRSGCLVFTIRTYQRPIREAVEGRPTMAAALAGALRDLPYAHLEYKVGLQHRLPALLELLDAAAQGEGGREGEGGQEGSAGGVVAATATSM
;
A
#
# COMPACT_ATOMS: atom_id res chain seq x y z
N MET A 1 11.91 23.21 -18.67
CA MET A 1 10.83 22.49 -19.37
C MET A 1 10.98 20.99 -19.16
N ILE A 2 9.90 20.35 -18.74
CA ILE A 2 9.72 18.90 -18.79
C ILE A 2 8.55 18.63 -19.72
N THR A 3 8.69 17.66 -20.64
CA THR A 3 7.63 17.22 -21.54
C THR A 3 7.34 15.75 -21.31
N ASN A 4 6.08 15.43 -20.99
CA ASN A 4 5.61 14.06 -20.88
C ASN A 4 5.19 13.57 -22.28
N LEU A 5 6.01 12.71 -22.87
CA LEU A 5 5.74 12.18 -24.22
C LEU A 5 4.52 11.25 -24.28
N ALA A 6 4.09 10.68 -23.15
CA ALA A 6 2.92 9.81 -23.11
C ALA A 6 1.60 10.58 -23.10
N THR A 7 1.56 11.76 -22.46
CA THR A 7 0.34 12.59 -22.38
C THR A 7 0.38 13.79 -23.33
N GLY A 8 1.55 14.13 -23.87
CA GLY A 8 1.78 15.32 -24.69
C GLY A 8 1.90 16.62 -23.87
N GLU A 9 1.82 16.55 -22.55
CA GLU A 9 1.83 17.72 -21.67
C GLU A 9 3.24 18.26 -21.46
N SER A 10 3.37 19.58 -21.33
CA SER A 10 4.65 20.25 -21.09
C SER A 10 4.53 21.24 -19.95
N PHE A 11 5.51 21.21 -19.05
CA PHE A 11 5.54 22.03 -17.84
C PHE A 11 6.86 22.80 -17.75
N ASP A 12 6.79 24.11 -17.53
CA ASP A 12 7.96 24.88 -17.14
C ASP A 12 8.23 24.72 -15.65
N THR A 13 9.27 23.97 -15.29
CA THR A 13 9.63 23.73 -13.89
C THR A 13 10.32 24.92 -13.22
N ALA A 14 10.77 25.92 -13.97
CA ALA A 14 11.36 27.14 -13.42
C ALA A 14 10.30 28.20 -13.10
N ALA A 15 9.20 28.22 -13.87
CA ALA A 15 8.07 29.12 -13.70
C ALA A 15 6.76 28.38 -14.04
N PRO A 16 6.32 27.44 -13.19
CA PRO A 16 5.15 26.62 -13.50
C PRO A 16 3.88 27.48 -13.46
N GLY A 17 3.03 27.32 -14.49
CA GLY A 17 1.74 28.01 -14.57
C GLY A 17 0.65 27.42 -13.65
N VAL A 18 0.97 26.31 -12.96
CA VAL A 18 0.15 25.65 -11.94
C VAL A 18 1.03 25.30 -10.75
N GLU A 19 0.44 24.82 -9.65
CA GLU A 19 1.19 24.46 -8.46
C GLU A 19 2.24 23.36 -8.75
N PRO A 20 3.47 23.46 -8.23
CA PRO A 20 4.52 22.47 -8.49
C PRO A 20 4.13 21.04 -8.10
N LEU A 21 3.35 20.86 -7.03
CA LEU A 21 2.86 19.54 -6.62
C LEU A 21 1.89 18.95 -7.63
N GLU A 22 1.04 19.76 -8.25
CA GLU A 22 0.16 19.33 -9.33
C GLU A 22 0.96 18.87 -10.54
N VAL A 23 1.99 19.63 -10.95
CA VAL A 23 2.89 19.23 -12.03
C VAL A 23 3.46 17.84 -11.78
N VAL A 24 4.01 17.59 -10.58
CA VAL A 24 4.60 16.28 -10.27
C VAL A 24 3.53 15.19 -10.26
N GLY A 25 2.36 15.43 -9.67
CA GLY A 25 1.26 14.46 -9.64
C GLY A 25 0.73 14.06 -11.02
N ARG A 26 0.90 14.91 -12.04
CA ARG A 26 0.53 14.62 -13.44
C ARG A 26 1.66 13.95 -14.23
N LEU A 27 2.88 13.94 -13.70
CA LEU A 27 4.05 13.31 -14.32
C LEU A 27 4.35 11.90 -13.78
N VAL A 28 3.94 11.61 -12.55
CA VAL A 28 4.12 10.30 -11.92
C VAL A 28 2.78 9.63 -11.70
N GLN A 29 2.81 8.35 -11.32
CA GLN A 29 1.58 7.60 -11.05
C GLN A 29 1.53 7.07 -9.62
N GLU A 30 2.37 7.64 -8.76
CA GLU A 30 2.35 7.57 -7.31
C GLU A 30 1.49 8.69 -6.72
N ASP A 31 0.82 8.40 -5.60
CA ASP A 31 0.43 9.45 -4.68
C ASP A 31 1.67 10.01 -3.98
N ILE A 32 1.66 11.30 -3.63
CA ILE A 32 2.81 12.00 -3.05
C ILE A 32 2.37 12.74 -1.80
N CYS A 33 3.08 12.53 -0.71
CA CYS A 33 2.97 13.27 0.53
C CYS A 33 4.29 13.98 0.84
N ILE A 34 4.21 15.22 1.30
CA ILE A 34 5.35 16.00 1.79
C ILE A 34 5.25 16.09 3.30
N LEU A 35 6.27 15.56 3.98
CA LEU A 35 6.37 15.59 5.43
C LEU A 35 7.53 16.49 5.85
N ALA A 36 7.39 17.18 6.97
CA ALA A 36 8.46 17.94 7.60
C ALA A 36 8.52 17.66 9.10
N ALA A 37 9.57 18.14 9.76
CA ALA A 37 9.67 18.07 11.21
C ALA A 37 8.46 18.76 11.86
N GLY A 38 7.78 18.03 12.73
CA GLY A 38 6.65 18.50 13.54
C GLY A 38 6.99 18.46 15.03
N GLU A 39 5.94 18.51 15.85
CA GLU A 39 6.07 18.49 17.31
C GLU A 39 6.45 17.10 17.84
N GLY A 40 7.09 17.05 19.02
CA GLY A 40 7.46 15.79 19.68
C GLY A 40 8.47 14.93 18.91
N GLY A 41 9.16 15.51 17.91
CA GLY A 41 10.07 14.80 17.00
C GLY A 41 9.36 13.97 15.93
N HIS A 42 8.03 14.05 15.81
CA HIS A 42 7.27 13.37 14.76
C HIS A 42 7.28 14.19 13.47
N GLN A 43 7.09 13.50 12.34
CA GLN A 43 6.89 14.17 11.06
C GLN A 43 5.44 14.65 10.94
N ARG A 44 5.22 15.81 10.32
CA ARG A 44 3.91 16.44 10.05
C ARG A 44 3.64 16.46 8.56
N LEU A 45 2.41 16.16 8.15
CA LEU A 45 1.97 16.28 6.76
C LEU A 45 1.77 17.74 6.38
N LEU A 46 2.58 18.25 5.44
CA LEU A 46 2.50 19.63 4.95
C LEU A 46 1.65 19.78 3.69
N GLY A 47 1.52 18.70 2.92
CA GLY A 47 0.78 18.72 1.67
C GLY A 47 0.97 17.42 0.91
N GLY A 48 0.27 17.29 -0.20
CA GLY A 48 0.38 16.13 -1.06
C GLY A 48 -0.62 16.14 -2.21
N VAL A 49 -0.36 15.27 -3.18
CA VAL A 49 -1.31 14.90 -4.23
C VAL A 49 -1.65 13.44 -3.99
N VAL A 50 -2.87 13.17 -3.53
CA VAL A 50 -3.32 11.83 -3.13
C VAL A 50 -4.58 11.51 -3.92
N CYS A 51 -4.39 10.88 -5.07
CA CYS A 51 -5.43 10.50 -6.01
C CYS A 51 -5.92 9.07 -5.78
N PHE A 52 -5.14 8.22 -5.12
CA PHE A 52 -5.51 6.82 -4.92
C PHE A 52 -5.54 6.42 -3.43
N PRO A 53 -6.18 7.16 -2.52
CA PRO A 53 -6.22 6.77 -1.12
C PRO A 53 -7.06 5.52 -0.89
N ALA A 54 -6.81 4.81 0.20
CA ALA A 54 -7.60 3.67 0.67
C ALA A 54 -8.35 4.03 1.96
N HIS A 55 -9.55 4.58 1.84
CA HIS A 55 -10.43 5.02 2.93
C HIS A 55 -9.85 6.13 3.82
N TRP A 56 -9.24 7.14 3.20
CA TRP A 56 -8.80 8.36 3.87
C TRP A 56 -8.67 9.53 2.89
N SER A 57 -8.55 10.76 3.38
CA SER A 57 -8.25 11.93 2.54
C SER A 57 -7.09 12.77 3.07
N VAL A 58 -6.31 13.36 2.15
CA VAL A 58 -5.25 14.31 2.49
C VAL A 58 -5.80 15.53 3.23
N LEU A 59 -7.02 15.97 2.90
CA LEU A 59 -7.66 17.12 3.54
C LEU A 59 -7.92 16.87 5.03
N GLU A 60 -8.27 15.65 5.39
CA GLU A 60 -8.51 15.27 6.80
C GLU A 60 -7.22 15.13 7.60
N LYS A 61 -6.09 14.92 6.91
CA LYS A 61 -4.78 14.61 7.51
C LYS A 61 -3.81 15.78 7.45
N LEU A 62 -4.10 16.81 6.67
CA LEU A 62 -3.24 17.97 6.48
C LEU A 62 -2.93 18.64 7.82
N GLY A 63 -1.66 18.96 8.04
CA GLY A 63 -1.20 19.60 9.27
C GLY A 63 -1.08 18.66 10.48
N LYS A 64 -1.52 17.40 10.42
CA LYS A 64 -1.39 16.46 11.53
C LYS A 64 0.01 15.83 11.59
N ILE A 65 0.45 15.45 12.79
CA ILE A 65 1.64 14.62 12.97
C ILE A 65 1.32 13.15 12.68
N LEU A 66 2.36 12.36 12.37
CA LEU A 66 2.23 10.95 11.99
C LEU A 66 1.40 10.10 12.96
N PRO A 67 1.57 10.18 14.30
CA PRO A 67 0.70 9.46 15.21
C PRO A 67 -0.79 9.78 15.03
N ASP A 68 -1.13 11.06 14.94
CA ASP A 68 -2.54 11.48 14.82
C ASP A 68 -3.14 11.11 13.46
N ILE A 69 -2.30 11.02 12.42
CA ILE A 69 -2.70 10.49 11.11
C ILE A 69 -3.07 9.00 11.18
N HIS A 70 -2.37 8.25 12.04
CA HIS A 70 -2.51 6.79 12.16
C HIS A 70 -3.34 6.35 13.37
N ASP A 71 -3.95 7.27 14.13
CA ASP A 71 -4.83 6.94 15.26
C ASP A 71 -5.94 5.92 14.91
N PRO A 72 -6.53 5.90 13.70
CA PRO A 72 -7.50 4.86 13.33
C PRO A 72 -6.91 3.44 13.19
N VAL A 73 -5.58 3.30 13.09
CA VAL A 73 -4.92 2.01 12.92
C VAL A 73 -4.72 1.35 14.30
N PRO A 74 -5.29 0.16 14.54
CA PRO A 74 -5.20 -0.51 15.84
C PRO A 74 -3.75 -0.64 16.32
N ARG A 75 -3.51 -0.25 17.57
CA ARG A 75 -2.20 -0.33 18.27
C ARG A 75 -1.03 0.40 17.58
N TRP A 76 -1.25 1.15 16.50
CA TRP A 76 -0.15 1.79 15.77
C TRP A 76 0.66 2.73 16.67
N ARG A 77 -0.03 3.48 17.54
CA ARG A 77 0.61 4.41 18.46
C ARG A 77 1.54 3.71 19.47
N SER A 78 1.16 2.55 19.99
CA SER A 78 2.00 1.80 20.93
C SER A 78 3.13 1.05 20.23
N ASP A 79 2.86 0.52 19.04
CA ASP A 79 3.73 -0.48 18.43
C ASP A 79 4.70 0.12 17.40
N ALA A 80 4.23 1.12 16.63
CA ALA A 80 4.92 1.63 15.45
C ALA A 80 5.38 3.08 15.57
N ALA A 81 4.71 3.92 16.38
CA ALA A 81 5.02 5.35 16.45
C ALA A 81 6.48 5.65 16.84
N GLY A 82 7.02 4.93 17.82
CA GLY A 82 8.41 5.08 18.26
C GLY A 82 9.42 4.66 17.18
N PRO A 83 9.35 3.42 16.66
CA PRO A 83 10.19 2.96 15.55
C PRO A 83 10.09 3.85 14.31
N ALA A 84 8.87 4.23 13.89
CA ALA A 84 8.66 5.09 12.73
C ALA A 84 9.29 6.48 12.92
N ARG A 85 9.15 7.07 14.12
CA ARG A 85 9.81 8.34 14.47
C ARG A 85 11.33 8.22 14.35
N ALA A 86 11.92 7.17 14.92
CA ALA A 86 13.36 6.95 14.90
C ALA A 86 13.88 6.76 13.46
N PHE A 87 13.21 5.90 12.70
CA PHE A 87 13.53 5.63 11.30
C PHE A 87 13.47 6.90 10.43
N LEU A 88 12.33 7.61 10.45
CA LEU A 88 12.16 8.80 9.62
C LEU A 88 13.13 9.91 10.01
N SER A 89 13.44 10.07 11.30
CA SER A 89 14.43 11.05 11.76
C SER A 89 15.85 10.71 11.30
N ALA A 90 16.20 9.42 11.21
CA ALA A 90 17.52 8.97 10.79
C ALA A 90 17.72 8.92 9.26
N LEU A 91 16.64 8.98 8.47
CA LEU A 91 16.72 8.89 7.01
C LEU A 91 17.54 10.04 6.43
N ARG A 92 18.59 9.73 5.67
CA ARG A 92 19.49 10.71 5.03
C ARG A 92 19.14 10.88 3.54
N PRO A 93 19.42 12.04 2.91
CA PRO A 93 19.14 12.25 1.49
C PRO A 93 19.75 11.17 0.58
N GLU A 94 20.95 10.68 0.91
CA GLU A 94 21.69 9.69 0.12
C GLU A 94 21.17 8.26 0.32
N GLN A 95 20.25 8.05 1.26
CA GLN A 95 19.74 6.75 1.65
C GLN A 95 18.22 6.71 1.57
N PRO A 96 17.64 6.77 0.36
CA PRO A 96 16.21 6.55 0.21
C PRO A 96 15.85 5.12 0.63
N PHE A 97 14.59 4.93 1.02
CA PHE A 97 14.10 3.66 1.51
C PHE A 97 12.79 3.27 0.83
N ILE A 98 12.64 1.98 0.54
CA ILE A 98 11.41 1.39 0.03
C ILE A 98 10.90 0.38 1.02
N ARG A 99 9.58 0.41 1.26
CA ARG A 99 8.83 -0.68 1.87
C ARG A 99 7.60 -1.01 1.04
N TRP A 100 6.96 -2.11 1.41
CA TRP A 100 5.70 -2.53 0.83
C TRP A 100 4.63 -2.58 1.91
N ASN A 101 3.46 -2.03 1.60
CA ASN A 101 2.24 -2.23 2.37
C ASN A 101 1.24 -3.00 1.49
N TRP A 102 0.30 -3.70 2.12
CA TRP A 102 -0.72 -4.45 1.38
C TRP A 102 -2.06 -4.49 2.10
N THR A 103 -3.12 -4.65 1.32
CA THR A 103 -4.47 -4.88 1.81
C THR A 103 -5.29 -5.65 0.77
N LEU A 104 -6.44 -6.17 1.17
CA LEU A 104 -7.44 -6.73 0.26
C LEU A 104 -8.61 -5.74 0.15
N MET A 105 -9.10 -5.53 -1.07
CA MET A 105 -10.17 -4.59 -1.36
C MET A 105 -11.32 -5.26 -2.12
N PRO A 106 -12.57 -4.88 -1.86
CA PRO A 106 -13.74 -5.42 -2.57
C PRO A 106 -13.86 -4.90 -4.01
N THR A 107 -13.07 -3.90 -4.38
CA THR A 107 -13.18 -3.15 -5.64
C THR A 107 -11.81 -2.89 -6.26
N ALA A 108 -11.80 -2.67 -7.58
CA ALA A 108 -10.67 -2.14 -8.34
C ALA A 108 -10.68 -0.60 -8.41
N GLU A 109 -11.63 0.08 -7.77
CA GLU A 109 -11.63 1.53 -7.74
C GLU A 109 -10.38 2.04 -7.01
N LEU A 110 -9.65 2.95 -7.66
CA LEU A 110 -8.38 3.44 -7.14
C LEU A 110 -8.59 4.58 -6.15
N HIS A 111 -9.57 5.45 -6.42
CA HIS A 111 -9.88 6.60 -5.58
C HIS A 111 -10.93 6.23 -4.53
N LEU A 112 -10.49 5.90 -3.32
CA LEU A 112 -11.38 5.55 -2.21
C LEU A 112 -11.25 6.56 -1.08
N SER A 113 -11.38 7.85 -1.41
CA SER A 113 -11.39 8.91 -0.39
C SER A 113 -12.74 8.99 0.31
N ASN A 114 -12.76 9.53 1.53
CA ASN A 114 -14.01 9.72 2.29
C ASN A 114 -14.97 10.75 1.67
N PHE A 115 -14.56 11.45 0.62
CA PHE A 115 -15.36 12.46 -0.08
C PHE A 115 -15.88 11.97 -1.44
N TYR A 116 -15.67 10.69 -1.76
CA TYR A 116 -16.06 10.09 -3.01
C TYR A 116 -16.87 8.83 -2.75
N GLU A 117 -18.02 8.73 -3.41
CA GLU A 117 -18.82 7.51 -3.41
C GLU A 117 -18.40 6.66 -4.62
N PRO A 118 -17.71 5.53 -4.41
CA PRO A 118 -17.31 4.66 -5.52
C PRO A 118 -18.53 3.94 -6.12
N PRO A 119 -18.44 3.45 -7.36
CA PRO A 119 -19.43 2.54 -7.91
C PRO A 119 -19.63 1.33 -6.97
N PRO A 120 -20.85 0.75 -6.94
CA PRO A 120 -21.13 -0.43 -6.11
C PRO A 120 -20.10 -1.54 -6.35
N ALA A 121 -19.39 -1.95 -5.31
CA ALA A 121 -18.44 -3.05 -5.42
C ALA A 121 -19.18 -4.39 -5.30
N PRO A 122 -18.75 -5.45 -6.02
CA PRO A 122 -19.35 -6.79 -5.93
C PRO A 122 -19.43 -7.34 -4.51
N HIS A 123 -18.56 -6.86 -3.61
CA HIS A 123 -18.44 -7.26 -2.21
C HIS A 123 -18.75 -6.13 -1.22
N ALA A 124 -19.43 -5.06 -1.65
CA ALA A 124 -19.72 -3.91 -0.79
C ALA A 124 -20.88 -4.14 0.20
N ALA A 125 -21.81 -5.05 -0.09
CA ALA A 125 -23.14 -5.04 0.55
C ALA A 125 -23.34 -6.00 1.75
N ALA A 126 -22.65 -7.14 1.82
CA ALA A 126 -22.76 -8.08 2.94
C ALA A 126 -21.37 -8.62 3.34
N PRO A 127 -20.91 -8.43 4.59
CA PRO A 127 -19.63 -8.95 5.06
C PRO A 127 -19.52 -10.47 4.94
N GLU A 128 -20.64 -11.19 5.09
CA GLU A 128 -20.74 -12.65 5.08
C GLU A 128 -20.86 -13.24 3.66
N ASP A 129 -21.08 -12.40 2.65
CA ASP A 129 -21.10 -12.86 1.26
C ASP A 129 -19.66 -13.15 0.81
N VAL A 130 -19.38 -14.45 0.67
CA VAL A 130 -18.12 -14.99 0.17
C VAL A 130 -18.19 -15.32 -1.32
N SER A 131 -19.34 -15.10 -1.98
CA SER A 131 -19.48 -15.35 -3.41
C SER A 131 -18.58 -14.40 -4.20
N GLY A 132 -17.67 -14.95 -5.01
CA GLY A 132 -16.72 -14.13 -5.75
C GLY A 132 -15.45 -13.74 -4.99
N ILE A 133 -15.12 -14.43 -3.90
CA ILE A 133 -13.91 -14.16 -3.09
C ILE A 133 -12.64 -14.08 -3.93
N GLU A 134 -12.60 -14.84 -5.03
CA GLU A 134 -11.51 -14.88 -5.99
C GLU A 134 -11.29 -13.56 -6.76
N ARG A 135 -12.29 -12.66 -6.72
CA ARG A 135 -12.29 -11.32 -7.31
C ARG A 135 -11.94 -10.21 -6.31
N LEU A 136 -11.71 -10.52 -5.04
CA LEU A 136 -11.12 -9.53 -4.12
C LEU A 136 -9.78 -9.07 -4.65
N HIS A 137 -9.50 -7.78 -4.57
CA HIS A 137 -8.28 -7.21 -5.13
C HIS A 137 -7.16 -7.22 -4.09
N LEU A 138 -6.05 -7.89 -4.39
CA LEU A 138 -4.80 -7.68 -3.67
C LEU A 138 -4.23 -6.33 -4.09
N ARG A 139 -4.30 -5.37 -3.17
CA ARG A 139 -3.76 -4.03 -3.34
C ARG A 139 -2.41 -3.94 -2.63
N LEU A 140 -1.37 -3.67 -3.40
CA LEU A 140 -0.01 -3.46 -2.92
C LEU A 140 0.38 -1.99 -3.08
N GLU A 141 1.12 -1.48 -2.10
CA GLU A 141 1.63 -0.13 -2.10
C GLU A 141 3.13 -0.16 -1.95
N ARG A 142 3.85 0.21 -3.02
CA ARG A 142 5.30 0.46 -2.92
C ARG A 142 5.49 1.86 -2.36
N GLN A 143 5.97 1.90 -1.14
CA GLN A 143 6.10 3.09 -0.32
C GLN A 143 7.56 3.53 -0.30
N TYR A 144 7.86 4.67 -0.93
CA TYR A 144 9.21 5.21 -1.05
C TYR A 144 9.36 6.47 -0.21
N PHE A 145 10.44 6.53 0.57
CA PHE A 145 10.77 7.64 1.44
C PHE A 145 12.11 8.23 1.01
N HIS A 146 12.14 9.54 0.80
CA HIS A 146 13.37 10.25 0.45
C HIS A 146 13.42 11.63 1.08
N ARG A 147 14.54 11.93 1.74
CA ARG A 147 14.80 13.25 2.29
C ARG A 147 15.36 14.16 1.21
N LEU A 148 14.70 15.29 0.97
CA LEU A 148 15.16 16.27 0.01
C LEU A 148 16.40 17.00 0.57
N PRO A 149 17.50 17.09 -0.20
CA PRO A 149 18.77 17.62 0.30
C PRO A 149 18.73 19.12 0.60
N ARG A 150 17.87 19.90 -0.07
CA ARG A 150 17.79 21.35 0.10
C ARG A 150 16.85 21.79 1.23
N SER A 151 15.68 21.18 1.33
CA SER A 151 14.65 21.58 2.31
C SER A 151 14.66 20.73 3.58
N GLY A 152 15.29 19.56 3.55
CA GLY A 152 15.20 18.57 4.62
C GLY A 152 13.82 17.91 4.76
N CYS A 153 12.83 18.27 3.95
CA CYS A 153 11.51 17.62 3.94
C CYS A 153 11.63 16.17 3.44
N LEU A 154 10.72 15.32 3.89
CA LEU A 154 10.58 13.96 3.39
C LEU A 154 9.51 13.92 2.32
N VAL A 155 9.85 13.39 1.15
CA VAL A 155 8.89 12.96 0.14
C VAL A 155 8.55 11.51 0.45
N PHE A 156 7.26 11.26 0.65
CA PHE A 156 6.68 9.93 0.80
C PHE A 156 5.79 9.65 -0.39
N THR A 157 6.20 8.73 -1.28
CA THR A 157 5.41 8.36 -2.44
C THR A 157 4.78 6.97 -2.27
N ILE A 158 3.55 6.81 -2.75
CA ILE A 158 2.77 5.59 -2.63
C ILE A 158 2.38 5.14 -4.03
N ARG A 159 3.06 4.11 -4.55
CA ARG A 159 2.70 3.50 -5.83
C ARG A 159 1.73 2.36 -5.59
N THR A 160 0.50 2.54 -6.05
CA THR A 160 -0.55 1.53 -5.95
C THR A 160 -0.50 0.54 -7.10
N TYR A 161 -0.52 -0.74 -6.76
CA TYR A 161 -0.75 -1.86 -7.67
C TYR A 161 -1.96 -2.64 -7.18
N GLN A 162 -2.79 -3.14 -8.08
CA GLN A 162 -3.93 -3.98 -7.72
C GLN A 162 -4.20 -5.04 -8.78
N ARG A 163 -4.69 -6.20 -8.33
CA ARG A 163 -5.16 -7.29 -9.19
C ARG A 163 -6.11 -8.19 -8.40
N PRO A 164 -7.07 -8.87 -9.05
CA PRO A 164 -7.83 -9.94 -8.41
C PRO A 164 -6.92 -10.97 -7.74
N ILE A 165 -7.31 -11.45 -6.55
CA ILE A 165 -6.48 -12.32 -5.72
C ILE A 165 -6.20 -13.64 -6.41
N ARG A 166 -7.16 -14.17 -7.19
CA ARG A 166 -6.95 -15.36 -8.05
C ARG A 166 -5.77 -15.15 -9.00
N GLU A 167 -5.82 -14.09 -9.80
CA GLU A 167 -4.73 -13.75 -10.74
C GLU A 167 -3.41 -13.43 -10.01
N ALA A 168 -3.51 -12.93 -8.77
CA ALA A 168 -2.34 -12.69 -7.94
C ALA A 168 -1.64 -14.00 -7.58
N VAL A 169 -2.36 -15.05 -7.22
CA VAL A 169 -1.75 -16.30 -6.72
C VAL A 169 -1.62 -17.41 -7.77
N GLU A 170 -2.27 -17.25 -8.92
CA GLU A 170 -2.22 -18.20 -10.03
C GLU A 170 -0.78 -18.51 -10.46
N GLY A 171 -0.42 -19.80 -10.43
CA GLY A 171 0.93 -20.29 -10.72
C GLY A 171 2.01 -19.83 -9.73
N ARG A 172 1.64 -19.27 -8.57
CA ARG A 172 2.56 -18.70 -7.56
C ARG A 172 2.31 -19.31 -6.17
N PRO A 173 2.53 -20.62 -5.98
CA PRO A 173 2.18 -21.32 -4.74
C PRO A 173 2.89 -20.75 -3.50
N THR A 174 4.16 -20.35 -3.61
CA THR A 174 4.90 -19.71 -2.50
C THR A 174 4.26 -18.38 -2.09
N MET A 175 3.75 -17.60 -3.04
CA MET A 175 3.07 -16.34 -2.75
C MET A 175 1.72 -16.59 -2.09
N ALA A 176 0.98 -17.59 -2.56
CA ALA A 176 -0.27 -18.01 -1.95
C ALA A 176 -0.07 -18.43 -0.48
N ALA A 177 0.93 -19.28 -0.21
CA ALA A 177 1.29 -19.72 1.13
C ALA A 177 1.71 -18.55 2.03
N ALA A 178 2.52 -17.62 1.52
CA ALA A 178 2.95 -16.44 2.27
C ALA A 178 1.77 -15.52 2.63
N LEU A 179 0.84 -15.30 1.70
CA LEU A 179 -0.36 -14.50 1.94
C LEU A 179 -1.31 -15.19 2.93
N ALA A 180 -1.50 -16.51 2.81
CA ALA A 180 -2.28 -17.29 3.77
C ALA A 180 -1.68 -17.24 5.17
N GLY A 181 -0.35 -17.38 5.29
CA GLY A 181 0.37 -17.22 6.56
C GLY A 181 0.16 -15.83 7.16
N ALA A 182 0.35 -14.78 6.36
CA ALA A 182 0.15 -13.40 6.82
C ALA A 182 -1.29 -13.13 7.28
N LEU A 183 -2.30 -13.72 6.63
CA LEU A 183 -3.71 -13.61 7.04
C LEU A 183 -4.01 -14.36 8.35
N ARG A 184 -3.35 -15.50 8.60
CA ARG A 184 -3.46 -16.23 9.88
C ARG A 184 -2.82 -15.48 11.05
N ASP A 185 -1.71 -14.79 10.80
CA ASP A 185 -0.96 -14.07 11.82
C ASP A 185 -1.51 -12.66 12.11
N LEU A 186 -2.38 -12.15 11.24
CA LEU A 186 -3.02 -10.84 11.43
C LEU A 186 -3.91 -10.85 12.68
N PRO A 187 -3.68 -9.98 13.67
CA PRO A 187 -4.55 -9.91 14.83
C PRO A 187 -5.96 -9.52 14.43
N TYR A 188 -6.96 -10.06 15.14
CA TYR A 188 -8.37 -9.89 14.81
C TYR A 188 -8.80 -8.41 14.59
N ALA A 189 -8.34 -7.49 15.44
CA ALA A 189 -8.62 -6.06 15.27
C ALA A 189 -8.11 -5.47 13.94
N HIS A 190 -7.01 -6.01 13.39
CA HIS A 190 -6.53 -5.59 12.07
C HIS A 190 -7.36 -6.18 10.92
N LEU A 191 -7.92 -7.39 11.09
CA LEU A 191 -8.86 -7.96 10.13
C LEU A 191 -10.14 -7.11 10.06
N GLU A 192 -10.66 -6.67 11.21
CA GLU A 192 -11.81 -5.75 11.30
C GLU A 192 -11.53 -4.42 10.61
N TYR A 193 -10.38 -3.81 10.92
CA TYR A 193 -9.96 -2.55 10.30
C TYR A 193 -9.81 -2.65 8.78
N LYS A 194 -9.32 -3.77 8.25
CA LYS A 194 -9.10 -3.98 6.81
C LYS A 194 -10.40 -4.41 6.11
N VAL A 195 -11.40 -3.54 6.06
CA VAL A 195 -12.66 -3.76 5.31
C VAL A 195 -13.41 -5.03 5.75
N GLY A 196 -13.37 -5.33 7.06
CA GLY A 196 -14.13 -6.45 7.62
C GLY A 196 -13.65 -7.83 7.13
N LEU A 197 -12.35 -8.03 6.92
CA LEU A 197 -11.81 -9.29 6.39
C LEU A 197 -12.12 -10.51 7.27
N GLN A 198 -12.40 -10.33 8.55
CA GLN A 198 -12.77 -11.42 9.47
C GLN A 198 -13.94 -12.27 8.97
N HIS A 199 -14.89 -11.66 8.26
CA HIS A 199 -16.07 -12.38 7.75
C HIS A 199 -15.74 -13.26 6.54
N ARG A 200 -14.65 -12.96 5.84
CA ARG A 200 -14.23 -13.63 4.59
C ARG A 200 -13.00 -14.50 4.77
N LEU A 201 -12.38 -14.47 5.95
CA LEU A 201 -11.13 -15.14 6.24
C LEU A 201 -11.17 -16.64 5.93
N PRO A 202 -12.21 -17.43 6.30
CA PRO A 202 -12.23 -18.86 5.98
C PRO A 202 -12.18 -19.14 4.48
N ALA A 203 -13.01 -18.46 3.68
CA ALA A 203 -13.06 -18.64 2.22
C ALA A 203 -11.77 -18.14 1.54
N LEU A 204 -11.17 -17.07 2.05
CA LEU A 204 -9.87 -16.59 1.58
C LEU A 204 -8.76 -17.62 1.83
N LEU A 205 -8.70 -18.19 3.03
CA LEU A 205 -7.70 -19.18 3.38
C LEU A 205 -7.87 -20.45 2.55
N GLU A 206 -9.10 -20.91 2.33
CA GLU A 206 -9.39 -22.05 1.45
C GLU A 206 -8.85 -21.83 0.03
N LEU A 207 -9.14 -20.66 -0.57
CA LEU A 207 -8.63 -20.30 -1.90
C LEU A 207 -7.10 -20.27 -1.94
N LEU A 208 -6.47 -19.66 -0.93
CA LEU A 208 -5.02 -19.48 -0.88
C LEU A 208 -4.28 -20.79 -0.59
N ASP A 209 -4.82 -21.64 0.28
CA ASP A 209 -4.25 -22.94 0.59
C ASP A 209 -4.33 -23.89 -0.61
N ALA A 210 -5.46 -23.87 -1.34
CA ALA A 210 -5.59 -24.63 -2.59
C ALA A 210 -4.55 -24.16 -3.63
N ALA A 211 -4.39 -22.84 -3.80
CA ALA A 211 -3.38 -22.28 -4.69
C ALA A 211 -1.94 -22.59 -4.24
N ALA A 212 -1.69 -22.68 -2.93
CA ALA A 212 -0.39 -23.03 -2.35
C ALA A 212 -0.02 -24.50 -2.58
N GLN A 213 -1.00 -25.40 -2.61
CA GLN A 213 -0.79 -26.83 -2.87
C GLN A 213 -0.53 -27.14 -4.36
N GLY A 214 -0.82 -26.17 -5.26
CA GLY A 214 -0.75 -26.35 -6.70
C GLY A 214 -1.91 -27.20 -7.21
N GLU A 215 -2.46 -26.87 -8.38
CA GLU A 215 -3.43 -27.75 -9.06
C GLU A 215 -2.76 -29.11 -9.32
N GLY A 216 -3.02 -30.08 -8.44
CA GLY A 216 -2.54 -31.45 -8.56
C GLY A 216 -3.15 -32.11 -9.78
N GLY A 217 -2.42 -32.13 -10.89
CA GLY A 217 -2.79 -32.90 -12.07
C GLY A 217 -2.16 -32.46 -13.38
N ARG A 218 -0.83 -32.51 -13.48
CA ARG A 218 -0.13 -32.80 -14.74
C ARG A 218 1.26 -33.35 -14.42
N GLU A 219 1.36 -34.67 -14.49
CA GLU A 219 2.60 -35.45 -14.41
C GLU A 219 3.56 -35.07 -15.54
N GLY A 220 4.87 -35.13 -15.28
CA GLY A 220 5.88 -35.25 -16.35
C GLY A 220 7.16 -34.44 -16.17
N GLU A 221 8.02 -34.92 -15.28
CA GLU A 221 9.50 -34.98 -15.39
C GLU A 221 10.37 -33.71 -15.56
N GLY A 222 11.35 -33.59 -14.65
CA GLY A 222 12.74 -33.46 -15.08
C GLY A 222 13.51 -32.21 -14.64
N GLY A 223 14.17 -32.29 -13.48
CA GLY A 223 15.59 -31.92 -13.39
C GLY A 223 15.97 -30.50 -12.92
N GLN A 224 16.55 -30.51 -11.71
CA GLN A 224 17.86 -29.95 -11.37
C GLN A 224 17.91 -28.65 -10.52
N GLU A 225 18.61 -28.82 -9.40
CA GLU A 225 18.86 -27.89 -8.30
C GLU A 225 19.69 -26.66 -8.72
N GLY A 226 19.38 -25.51 -8.11
CA GLY A 226 20.18 -24.30 -8.25
C GLY A 226 19.85 -23.23 -7.22
N SER A 227 20.72 -23.15 -6.20
CA SER A 227 21.14 -21.93 -5.49
C SER A 227 20.10 -21.12 -4.70
N ALA A 228 20.17 -21.28 -3.37
CA ALA A 228 19.49 -20.46 -2.36
C ALA A 228 19.90 -18.97 -2.44
N GLY A 229 18.99 -18.14 -2.98
CA GLY A 229 18.97 -16.70 -2.76
C GLY A 229 18.14 -16.38 -1.51
N GLY A 230 18.76 -15.70 -0.54
CA GLY A 230 18.14 -15.37 0.73
C GLY A 230 16.82 -14.61 0.59
N VAL A 231 15.74 -15.25 1.04
CA VAL A 231 14.43 -14.63 1.20
C VAL A 231 14.52 -13.68 2.41
N VAL A 232 14.50 -12.38 2.15
CA VAL A 232 14.30 -11.39 3.20
C VAL A 232 12.85 -11.56 3.68
N ALA A 233 12.70 -12.01 4.92
CA ALA A 233 11.41 -12.18 5.57
C ALA A 233 10.60 -10.87 5.46
N ALA A 234 9.50 -10.93 4.73
CA ALA A 234 8.47 -9.89 4.76
C ALA A 234 7.75 -10.03 6.10
N THR A 235 8.31 -9.44 7.15
CA THR A 235 7.56 -9.21 8.38
C THR A 235 6.40 -8.30 8.02
N ALA A 236 5.18 -8.83 8.11
CA ALA A 236 3.94 -8.08 8.13
C ALA A 236 3.87 -7.25 9.42
N THR A 237 4.79 -6.30 9.56
CA THR A 237 4.65 -5.24 10.54
C THR A 237 4.01 -4.09 9.79
N SER A 238 2.72 -3.88 10.04
CA SER A 238 2.12 -2.56 9.89
C SER A 238 2.96 -1.58 10.70
N MET A 239 3.96 -0.98 10.07
CA MET A 239 4.64 0.22 10.56
C MET A 239 3.99 1.45 9.96
#